data_AF-A0A1E7HGP3-F1
#
_entry.id   AF-A0A1E7HGP3-F1
#
_cell.length_a   1.000
_cell.length_b   1.000
_cell.length_c   1.000
_cell.angle_alpha   90.00
_cell.angle_beta   90.00
_cell.angle_gamma   90.00
#
_symmetry.space_group_name_H-M   'P 1'
#
loop_
_entity.id
_entity.type
_entity.pdbx_description
1 polymer ?
#
loop_
_entity_poly.entity_id
_entity_poly.type
_entity_poly.pdbx_seq_one_letter_code
_entity_poly.pdbx_strand_id
1 'polypeptide(L)'
;MNKIYMIFIYPDYPVDPVKKWKFLYYQDKLKEDVEQEVAKYQSTSQTISFFPVRDRSINAEARDFLYEQYHGRCQVTGTTFPKTSRNINDVSENYFESCALLSYTNAGYLNDAGNMLCVSADTMAKFKCASIEFLDSLEDTIESFKLNSGQVDKVSVRIRLVGEECFIKWSQRHFMRFVALYEKA
;
A
#
# COMPACT_ATOMS: atom_id res chain seq x y z
N MET A 1 -6.95 -31.18 45.30
CA MET A 1 -6.38 -29.81 45.33
C MET A 1 -7.51 -28.81 45.16
N ASN A 2 -7.88 -28.11 46.23
CA ASN A 2 -8.99 -27.15 46.25
C ASN A 2 -8.54 -25.81 45.64
N LYS A 3 -9.23 -25.35 44.60
CA LYS A 3 -9.20 -23.92 44.19
C LYS A 3 -10.45 -23.25 44.75
N ILE A 4 -10.25 -22.37 45.72
CA ILE A 4 -11.28 -21.49 46.27
C ILE A 4 -11.49 -20.38 45.23
N TYR A 5 -12.71 -20.27 44.68
CA TYR A 5 -13.10 -19.10 43.90
C TYR A 5 -13.57 -18.02 44.86
N MET A 6 -12.84 -16.91 44.90
CA MET A 6 -13.23 -15.71 45.63
C MET A 6 -14.32 -15.01 44.81
N ILE A 7 -15.58 -15.19 45.18
CA ILE A 7 -16.70 -14.46 44.57
C ILE A 7 -16.72 -13.07 45.22
N PHE A 8 -16.31 -12.05 44.47
CA PHE A 8 -16.57 -10.66 44.85
C PHE A 8 -18.04 -10.35 44.55
N ILE A 9 -18.89 -10.43 45.57
CA ILE A 9 -20.24 -9.86 45.50
C ILE A 9 -20.08 -8.36 45.64
N TYR A 10 -20.13 -7.63 44.53
CA TYR A 10 -20.29 -6.18 44.57
C TYR A 10 -21.73 -5.88 45.03
N PRO A 11 -21.96 -5.03 46.04
CA PRO A 11 -23.30 -4.61 46.39
C PRO A 11 -23.93 -3.85 45.22
N ASP A 12 -25.18 -4.19 44.89
CA ASP A 12 -26.03 -3.48 43.93
C ASP A 12 -26.21 -2.02 44.38
N TYR A 13 -25.29 -1.15 43.97
CA TYR A 13 -25.49 0.28 44.06
C TYR A 13 -26.54 0.69 43.02
N PRO A 14 -27.59 1.43 43.40
CA PRO A 14 -28.57 1.93 42.44
C PRO A 14 -27.85 2.87 41.48
N VAL A 15 -27.60 2.39 40.27
CA VAL A 15 -27.05 3.21 39.20
C VAL A 15 -28.12 4.22 38.85
N ASP A 16 -27.87 5.50 39.16
CA ASP A 16 -28.73 6.62 38.80
C ASP A 16 -29.21 6.45 37.34
N PRO A 17 -30.52 6.28 37.10
CA PRO A 17 -31.04 5.97 35.79
C PRO A 17 -30.62 7.03 34.76
N VAL A 18 -30.51 8.31 35.17
CA VAL A 18 -30.07 9.40 34.30
C VAL A 18 -28.60 9.24 33.87
N LYS A 19 -27.72 8.78 34.78
CA LYS A 19 -26.33 8.48 34.44
C LYS A 19 -26.21 7.26 33.53
N LYS A 20 -27.01 6.23 33.76
CA LYS A 20 -27.06 5.03 32.91
C LYS A 20 -27.52 5.38 31.48
N TRP A 21 -28.57 6.18 31.34
CA TRP A 21 -29.06 6.66 30.05
C TRP A 21 -28.03 7.50 29.30
N LYS A 22 -27.34 8.44 29.98
CA LYS A 22 -26.26 9.23 29.36
C LYS A 22 -25.09 8.38 28.90
N PHE A 23 -24.71 7.37 29.68
CA PHE A 23 -23.63 6.46 29.32
C PHE A 23 -23.97 5.61 28.09
N LEU A 24 -25.17 5.03 28.04
CA LEU A 24 -25.65 4.26 26.89
C LEU A 24 -25.75 5.13 25.64
N TYR A 25 -26.33 6.32 25.74
CA TYR A 25 -26.40 7.27 24.64
C TYR A 25 -25.02 7.65 24.09
N TYR A 26 -24.04 7.84 24.98
CA TYR A 26 -22.67 8.15 24.57
C TYR A 26 -21.99 6.95 23.89
N GLN A 27 -22.23 5.73 24.37
CA GLN A 27 -21.72 4.51 23.73
C GLN A 27 -22.33 4.28 22.34
N ASP A 28 -23.65 4.47 22.21
CA ASP A 28 -24.35 4.32 20.93
C ASP A 28 -23.86 5.37 19.92
N LYS A 29 -23.69 6.62 20.36
CA LYS A 29 -23.13 7.68 19.52
C LYS A 29 -21.69 7.40 19.11
N LEU A 30 -20.83 6.94 20.03
CA LEU A 30 -19.47 6.52 19.70
C LEU A 30 -19.46 5.38 18.69
N LYS A 31 -20.39 4.44 18.81
CA LYS A 31 -20.52 3.32 17.89
C LYS A 31 -20.97 3.80 16.51
N GLU A 32 -21.96 4.68 16.42
CA GLU A 32 -22.37 5.31 15.16
C GLU A 32 -21.24 6.12 14.53
N ASP A 33 -20.52 6.93 15.31
CA ASP A 33 -19.39 7.72 14.83
C ASP A 33 -18.28 6.81 14.26
N VAL A 34 -17.97 5.71 14.96
CA VAL A 34 -17.01 4.69 14.48
C VAL A 34 -17.54 3.96 13.25
N GLU A 35 -18.81 3.57 13.21
CA GLU A 35 -19.42 2.91 12.05
C GLU A 35 -19.43 3.84 10.83
N GLN A 36 -19.69 5.13 11.02
CA GLN A 36 -19.62 6.14 9.96
C GLN A 36 -18.19 6.39 9.50
N GLU A 37 -17.21 6.44 10.40
CA GLU A 37 -15.79 6.54 10.02
C GLU A 37 -15.32 5.29 9.27
N VAL A 38 -15.72 4.09 9.71
CA VAL A 38 -15.42 2.83 9.01
C VAL A 38 -16.09 2.80 7.64
N ALA A 39 -17.37 3.16 7.53
CA ALA A 39 -18.08 3.22 6.26
C ALA A 39 -17.48 4.26 5.31
N LYS A 40 -17.08 5.41 5.83
CA LYS A 40 -16.38 6.46 5.07
C LYS A 40 -15.02 5.98 4.61
N TYR A 41 -14.26 5.29 5.47
CA TYR A 41 -12.97 4.72 5.13
C TYR A 41 -13.10 3.63 4.05
N GLN A 42 -14.13 2.78 4.14
CA GLN A 42 -14.48 1.78 3.12
C GLN A 42 -14.99 2.39 1.81
N SER A 43 -15.59 3.59 1.84
CA SER A 43 -16.11 4.28 0.66
C SER A 43 -15.11 5.25 0.01
N THR A 44 -13.97 5.54 0.65
CA THR A 44 -12.98 6.47 0.11
C THR A 44 -12.07 5.71 -0.84
N SER A 45 -12.22 5.91 -2.16
CA SER A 45 -11.26 5.43 -3.15
C SER A 45 -9.84 5.78 -2.70
N GLN A 46 -8.97 4.77 -2.59
CA GLN A 46 -7.62 4.97 -2.10
C GLN A 46 -6.90 5.96 -3.02
N THR A 47 -6.54 7.12 -2.49
CA THR A 47 -5.81 8.10 -3.28
C THR A 47 -4.38 7.63 -3.46
N ILE A 48 -4.05 7.20 -4.68
CA ILE A 48 -2.67 6.85 -5.06
C ILE A 48 -1.80 8.10 -4.93
N SER A 49 -0.67 7.97 -4.27
CA SER A 49 0.31 9.04 -4.09
C SER A 49 1.71 8.44 -4.09
N PHE A 50 2.61 9.08 -4.83
CA PHE A 50 3.94 8.56 -5.08
C PHE A 50 4.92 9.09 -4.04
N PHE A 51 5.59 8.18 -3.31
CA PHE A 51 6.56 8.55 -2.28
C PHE A 51 7.89 7.84 -2.46
N PRO A 52 9.03 8.57 -2.43
CA PRO A 52 10.34 7.93 -2.45
C PRO A 52 10.59 7.16 -1.15
N VAL A 53 10.99 5.90 -1.30
CA VAL A 53 11.35 5.02 -0.18
C VAL A 53 12.86 4.91 -0.11
N ARG A 54 13.45 5.38 0.99
CA ARG A 54 14.91 5.30 1.22
C ARG A 54 15.34 3.86 1.43
N ASP A 55 16.50 3.51 0.87
CA ASP A 55 17.14 2.22 1.09
C ASP A 55 17.49 2.02 2.58
N ARG A 56 16.80 1.07 3.24
CA ARG A 56 16.94 0.75 4.67
C ARG A 56 16.71 -0.74 4.88
N SER A 57 17.27 -1.30 5.95
CA SER A 57 17.08 -2.72 6.29
C SER A 57 15.61 -3.16 6.35
N ILE A 58 14.71 -2.27 6.81
CA ILE A 58 13.27 -2.56 6.92
C ILE A 58 12.56 -2.79 5.56
N ASN A 59 13.13 -2.33 4.45
CA ASN A 59 12.58 -2.51 3.11
C ASN A 59 13.50 -3.29 2.16
N ALA A 60 14.54 -3.93 2.70
CA ALA A 60 15.49 -4.71 1.92
C ALA A 60 14.78 -5.81 1.11
N GLU A 61 13.89 -6.59 1.74
CA GLU A 61 13.15 -7.67 1.05
C GLU A 61 12.28 -7.16 -0.11
N ALA A 62 11.66 -5.99 0.05
CA ALA A 62 10.87 -5.38 -1.03
C ALA A 62 11.76 -4.91 -2.18
N ARG A 63 12.92 -4.35 -1.87
CA ARG A 63 13.90 -3.92 -2.87
C ARG A 63 14.49 -5.11 -3.63
N ASP A 64 14.82 -6.19 -2.92
CA ASP A 64 15.30 -7.44 -3.52
C ASP A 64 14.25 -8.02 -4.48
N PHE A 65 12.98 -8.08 -4.05
CA PHE A 65 11.88 -8.50 -4.91
C PHE A 65 11.77 -7.64 -6.17
N LEU A 66 11.80 -6.31 -6.05
CA LEU A 66 11.75 -5.42 -7.21
C LEU A 66 12.93 -5.66 -8.16
N TYR A 67 14.12 -5.90 -7.62
CA TYR A 67 15.29 -6.19 -8.43
C TYR A 67 15.21 -7.55 -9.13
N GLU A 68 14.65 -8.57 -8.48
CA GLU A 68 14.34 -9.85 -9.13
C GLU A 68 13.37 -9.68 -10.30
N GLN A 69 12.33 -8.85 -10.14
CA GLN A 69 11.28 -8.68 -11.14
C GLN A 69 11.70 -7.78 -12.31
N TYR A 70 12.51 -6.76 -12.06
CA TYR A 70 12.79 -5.70 -13.04
C TYR A 70 14.26 -5.48 -13.34
N HIS A 71 15.18 -6.09 -12.58
CA HIS A 71 16.64 -5.91 -12.72
C HIS A 71 17.06 -4.42 -12.76
N GLY A 72 16.42 -3.59 -11.93
CA GLY A 72 16.63 -2.14 -11.89
C GLY A 72 16.09 -1.37 -13.10
N ARG A 73 15.29 -1.97 -13.98
CA ARG A 73 14.60 -1.27 -15.07
C ARG A 73 13.38 -0.54 -14.56
N CYS A 74 13.24 0.72 -14.97
CA CYS A 74 12.09 1.53 -14.63
C CYS A 74 10.79 0.93 -15.21
N GLN A 75 9.77 0.79 -14.39
CA GLN A 75 8.45 0.28 -14.79
C GLN A 75 7.68 1.22 -15.74
N VAL A 76 8.11 2.48 -15.87
CA VAL A 76 7.51 3.47 -16.76
C VAL A 76 8.26 3.54 -18.10
N THR A 77 9.57 3.75 -18.05
CA THR A 77 10.38 4.02 -19.25
C THR A 77 11.14 2.79 -19.77
N GLY A 78 11.30 1.74 -18.95
CA GLY A 78 12.13 0.57 -19.25
C GLY A 78 13.64 0.82 -19.16
N THR A 79 14.06 2.07 -18.90
CA THR A 79 15.46 2.47 -18.80
C THR A 79 16.08 2.01 -17.50
N THR A 80 17.40 1.81 -17.50
CA THR A 80 18.17 1.44 -16.32
C THR A 80 19.58 2.00 -16.43
N PHE A 81 20.31 2.06 -15.32
CA PHE A 81 21.70 2.48 -15.31
C PHE A 81 22.52 1.66 -14.32
N PRO A 82 23.75 1.24 -14.69
CA PRO A 82 24.63 0.50 -13.80
C PRO A 82 25.16 1.40 -12.67
N LYS A 83 25.21 0.86 -11.45
CA LYS A 83 25.90 1.49 -10.31
C LYS A 83 27.41 1.50 -10.58
N THR A 84 28.10 2.56 -10.17
CA THR A 84 29.57 2.59 -10.22
C THR A 84 30.19 1.56 -9.27
N SER A 85 29.54 1.29 -8.13
CA SER A 85 29.95 0.27 -7.18
C SER A 85 29.71 -1.13 -7.74
N ARG A 86 30.74 -1.96 -7.73
CA ARG A 86 30.64 -3.39 -8.06
C ARG A 86 30.37 -4.19 -6.79
N ASN A 87 29.63 -5.29 -6.93
CA ASN A 87 29.44 -6.24 -5.82
C ASN A 87 30.68 -7.12 -5.62
N ILE A 88 30.63 -8.02 -4.63
CA ILE A 88 31.75 -8.91 -4.27
C ILE A 88 32.21 -9.83 -5.42
N ASN A 89 31.36 -10.04 -6.43
CA ASN A 89 31.63 -10.86 -7.60
C ASN A 89 32.08 -10.03 -8.82
N ASP A 90 32.47 -8.76 -8.61
CA ASP A 90 32.87 -7.82 -9.66
C ASP A 90 31.76 -7.50 -10.69
N VAL A 91 30.50 -7.77 -10.34
CA VAL A 91 29.33 -7.47 -11.18
C VAL A 91 28.72 -6.14 -10.75
N SER A 92 28.47 -5.25 -11.71
CA SER A 92 27.72 -4.01 -11.49
C SER A 92 26.22 -4.31 -11.46
N GLU A 93 25.57 -3.99 -10.35
CA GLU A 93 24.11 -3.98 -10.28
C GLU A 93 23.54 -2.73 -10.95
N ASN A 94 22.32 -2.83 -11.44
CA ASN A 94 21.58 -1.66 -11.89
C ASN A 94 21.02 -0.88 -10.70
N TYR A 95 21.05 0.43 -10.80
CA TYR A 95 20.39 1.31 -9.86
C TYR A 95 18.92 1.49 -10.21
N PHE A 96 18.10 1.62 -9.17
CA PHE A 96 16.73 2.11 -9.26
C PHE A 96 16.32 2.77 -7.93
N GLU A 97 15.30 3.62 -8.00
CA GLU A 97 14.59 4.17 -6.85
C GLU A 97 13.33 3.35 -6.57
N SER A 98 13.05 3.11 -5.28
CA SER A 98 11.79 2.50 -4.85
C SER A 98 10.75 3.58 -4.59
N CYS A 99 9.58 3.46 -5.24
CA CYS A 99 8.49 4.42 -5.12
C CYS A 99 7.22 3.78 -4.56
N ALA A 100 6.76 4.18 -3.37
CA ALA A 100 5.49 3.69 -2.85
C ALA A 100 4.28 4.30 -3.61
N LEU A 101 3.19 3.54 -3.77
CA LEU A 101 1.94 3.95 -4.42
C LEU A 101 0.86 4.42 -3.43
N LEU A 102 0.84 3.86 -2.24
CA LEU A 102 -0.14 4.14 -1.18
C LEU A 102 0.54 4.80 0.03
N SER A 103 -0.19 5.70 0.69
CA SER A 103 0.31 6.55 1.78
C SER A 103 0.58 5.80 3.10
N TYR A 104 1.35 6.47 3.96
CA TYR A 104 1.94 6.05 5.24
C TYR A 104 0.96 5.65 6.36
N THR A 105 -0.36 5.73 6.14
CA THR A 105 -1.35 5.56 7.21
C THR A 105 -1.46 4.12 7.71
N ASN A 106 -1.13 3.11 6.89
CA ASN A 106 -1.04 1.71 7.33
C ASN A 106 0.42 1.22 7.36
N ALA A 107 1.05 1.35 8.54
CA ALA A 107 2.49 1.18 8.75
C ALA A 107 3.09 -0.17 8.33
N GLY A 108 2.27 -1.23 8.24
CA GLY A 108 2.72 -2.57 7.80
C GLY A 108 2.91 -2.71 6.29
N TYR A 109 2.16 -1.98 5.48
CA TYR A 109 2.13 -2.16 4.01
C TYR A 109 3.16 -1.29 3.27
N LEU A 110 3.81 -0.37 3.98
CA LEU A 110 4.76 0.58 3.41
C LEU A 110 6.07 -0.05 2.94
N ASN A 111 6.42 -1.19 3.51
CA ASN A 111 7.63 -1.91 3.17
C ASN A 111 7.33 -3.18 2.36
N ASP A 112 6.08 -3.38 1.91
CA ASP A 112 5.75 -4.51 1.03
C ASP A 112 6.05 -4.15 -0.42
N ALA A 113 6.67 -5.10 -1.12
CA ALA A 113 7.04 -4.94 -2.51
C ALA A 113 5.83 -4.63 -3.41
N GLY A 114 4.63 -5.15 -3.09
CA GLY A 114 3.41 -4.87 -3.84
C GLY A 114 3.01 -3.41 -3.84
N ASN A 115 3.36 -2.63 -2.81
CA ASN A 115 3.09 -1.20 -2.75
C ASN A 115 4.23 -0.37 -3.37
N MET A 116 5.30 -0.98 -3.88
CA MET A 116 6.45 -0.25 -4.40
C MET A 116 6.61 -0.43 -5.91
N LEU A 117 7.10 0.62 -6.57
CA LEU A 117 7.55 0.59 -7.95
C LEU A 117 9.07 0.68 -8.03
N CYS A 118 9.64 -0.01 -9.00
CA CYS A 118 10.99 0.16 -9.50
C CYS A 118 11.01 1.29 -10.54
N VAL A 119 11.63 2.42 -10.23
CA VAL A 119 11.68 3.59 -11.13
C VAL A 119 13.10 4.14 -11.29
N SER A 120 13.35 4.84 -12.40
CA SER A 120 14.58 5.61 -12.57
C SER A 120 14.54 6.88 -11.70
N ALA A 121 15.71 7.47 -11.44
CA ALA A 121 15.82 8.74 -10.72
C ALA A 121 14.98 9.85 -11.39
N ASP A 122 14.99 9.93 -12.72
CA ASP A 122 14.21 10.91 -13.48
C ASP A 122 12.70 10.70 -13.32
N THR A 123 12.24 9.46 -13.42
CA THR A 123 10.81 9.13 -13.22
C THR A 123 10.39 9.42 -11.79
N MET A 124 11.24 9.12 -10.80
CA MET A 124 11.00 9.49 -9.41
C MET A 124 10.88 11.01 -9.22
N ALA A 125 11.77 11.78 -9.83
CA ALA A 125 11.69 13.24 -9.78
C ALA A 125 10.39 13.78 -10.40
N LYS A 126 9.96 13.21 -11.54
CA LYS A 126 8.67 13.54 -12.17
C LYS A 126 7.49 13.18 -11.27
N PHE A 127 7.46 11.97 -10.70
CA PHE A 127 6.40 11.55 -9.77
C PHE A 127 6.29 12.46 -8.54
N LYS A 128 7.42 12.99 -8.05
CA LYS A 128 7.44 13.86 -6.88
C LYS A 128 7.01 15.30 -7.17
N CYS A 129 7.38 15.83 -8.33
CA CYS A 129 7.34 17.27 -8.59
C CYS A 129 6.41 17.68 -9.74
N ALA A 130 5.91 16.74 -10.54
CA ALA A 130 5.06 17.03 -11.70
C ALA A 130 3.62 16.58 -11.50
N SER A 131 2.75 17.07 -12.38
CA SER A 131 1.38 16.57 -12.50
C SER A 131 1.39 15.13 -13.01
N ILE A 132 0.62 14.28 -12.34
CA ILE A 132 0.28 12.94 -12.79
C ILE A 132 -1.23 12.78 -12.84
N GLU A 133 -1.72 12.14 -13.88
CA GLU A 133 -3.12 11.80 -14.07
C GLU A 133 -3.22 10.34 -14.50
N PHE A 134 -4.09 9.57 -13.85
CA PHE A 134 -4.42 8.22 -14.28
C PHE A 134 -5.43 8.32 -15.42
N LEU A 135 -5.08 7.73 -16.57
CA LEU A 135 -5.96 7.70 -17.75
C LEU A 135 -6.79 6.41 -17.79
N ASP A 136 -6.26 5.35 -17.19
CA ASP A 136 -7.00 4.12 -16.91
C ASP A 136 -7.40 4.07 -15.43
N SER A 137 -8.58 3.53 -15.16
CA SER A 137 -9.03 3.19 -13.80
C SER A 137 -8.17 2.05 -13.26
N LEU A 138 -7.54 2.27 -12.10
CA LEU A 138 -6.76 1.24 -11.44
C LEU A 138 -7.69 0.14 -10.93
N GLU A 139 -8.85 0.51 -10.41
CA GLU A 139 -9.89 -0.39 -9.93
C GLU A 139 -10.37 -1.32 -11.04
N ASP A 140 -10.69 -0.78 -12.22
CA ASP A 140 -11.12 -1.58 -13.38
C ASP A 140 -10.00 -2.53 -13.82
N THR A 141 -8.74 -2.08 -13.72
CA THR A 141 -7.56 -2.92 -14.02
C THR A 141 -7.44 -4.07 -13.03
N ILE A 142 -7.66 -3.82 -11.74
CA ILE A 142 -7.66 -4.85 -10.68
C ILE A 142 -8.80 -5.84 -10.90
N GLU A 143 -10.02 -5.36 -11.16
CA GLU A 143 -11.19 -6.21 -11.43
C GLU A 143 -10.97 -7.09 -12.67
N SER A 144 -10.47 -6.49 -13.76
CA SER A 144 -10.13 -7.21 -14.99
C SER A 144 -9.08 -8.29 -14.74
N PHE A 145 -8.06 -7.99 -13.94
CA PHE A 145 -7.03 -8.98 -13.59
C PHE A 145 -7.61 -10.16 -12.80
N LYS A 146 -8.50 -9.89 -11.85
CA LYS A 146 -9.18 -10.93 -11.04
C LYS A 146 -10.11 -11.81 -11.88
N LEU A 147 -10.91 -11.21 -12.78
CA LEU A 147 -11.81 -11.94 -13.68
C LEU A 147 -11.04 -12.93 -14.57
N ASN A 148 -9.83 -12.57 -14.97
CA ASN A 148 -8.94 -13.45 -15.72
C ASN A 148 -8.18 -14.46 -14.82
N SER A 149 -8.60 -14.65 -13.57
CA SER A 149 -7.94 -15.53 -12.58
C SER A 149 -6.45 -15.24 -12.42
N GLY A 150 -6.05 -13.98 -12.63
CA GLY A 150 -4.68 -13.52 -12.64
C GLY A 150 -3.81 -14.05 -13.79
N GLN A 151 -4.35 -14.72 -14.82
CA GLN A 151 -3.59 -15.36 -15.91
C GLN A 151 -3.00 -14.39 -16.95
N VAL A 152 -2.87 -13.10 -16.62
CA VAL A 152 -2.27 -12.11 -17.53
C VAL A 152 -0.80 -11.94 -17.18
N ASP A 153 0.10 -12.25 -18.12
CA ASP A 153 1.56 -12.20 -17.92
C ASP A 153 2.08 -10.81 -17.54
N LYS A 154 1.44 -9.75 -18.08
CA LYS A 154 1.81 -8.35 -17.86
C LYS A 154 0.58 -7.50 -17.70
N VAL A 155 0.59 -6.67 -16.66
CA VAL A 155 -0.47 -5.69 -16.41
C VAL A 155 0.10 -4.29 -16.62
N SER A 156 -0.69 -3.40 -17.21
CA SER A 156 -0.27 -2.01 -17.41
C SER A 156 -1.42 -1.04 -17.22
N VAL A 157 -1.11 0.14 -16.69
CA VAL A 157 -2.05 1.24 -16.46
C VAL A 157 -1.51 2.48 -17.17
N ARG A 158 -2.35 3.13 -17.98
CA ARG A 158 -2.01 4.39 -18.64
C ARG A 158 -2.08 5.55 -17.68
N ILE A 159 -1.07 6.40 -17.76
CA ILE A 159 -0.95 7.65 -17.02
C ILE A 159 -0.52 8.76 -17.96
N ARG A 160 -0.84 10.00 -17.60
CA ARG A 160 -0.23 11.21 -18.18
C ARG A 160 0.74 11.78 -17.17
N LEU A 161 2.02 11.83 -17.53
CA LEU A 161 3.12 12.30 -16.68
C LEU A 161 3.84 13.45 -17.39
N VAL A 162 3.85 14.64 -16.80
CA VAL A 162 4.42 15.85 -17.45
C VAL A 162 3.77 16.11 -18.83
N GLY A 163 2.47 15.84 -18.95
CA GLY A 163 1.72 15.98 -20.21
C GLY A 163 1.94 14.88 -21.24
N GLU A 164 2.85 13.92 -21.00
CA GLU A 164 3.12 12.80 -21.89
C GLU A 164 2.35 11.55 -21.44
N GLU A 165 1.69 10.86 -22.37
CA GLU A 165 1.05 9.57 -22.11
C GLU A 165 2.09 8.47 -22.02
N CYS A 166 2.11 7.75 -20.89
CA CYS A 166 2.97 6.60 -20.67
C CYS A 166 2.25 5.51 -19.86
N PHE A 167 2.93 4.39 -19.62
CA PHE A 167 2.36 3.22 -18.95
C PHE A 167 3.19 2.86 -17.73
N ILE A 168 2.55 2.63 -16.60
CA ILE A 168 3.16 1.87 -15.50
C ILE A 168 2.94 0.38 -15.81
N LYS A 169 4.00 -0.43 -15.75
CA LYS A 169 3.95 -1.86 -16.11
C LYS A 169 4.32 -2.74 -14.93
N TRP A 170 3.55 -3.79 -14.69
CA TRP A 170 3.80 -4.80 -13.67
C TRP A 170 4.01 -6.18 -14.31
N SER A 171 4.91 -6.98 -13.74
CA SER A 171 4.85 -8.43 -13.89
C SER A 171 3.60 -8.97 -13.19
N GLN A 172 3.08 -10.10 -13.66
CA GLN A 172 1.98 -10.81 -13.01
C GLN A 172 2.21 -11.00 -11.50
N ARG A 173 3.38 -11.54 -11.11
CA ARG A 173 3.75 -11.78 -9.71
C ARG A 173 3.73 -10.50 -8.88
N HIS A 174 4.19 -9.38 -9.44
CA HIS A 174 4.18 -8.09 -8.76
C HIS A 174 2.74 -7.56 -8.61
N PHE A 175 1.94 -7.60 -9.67
CA PHE A 175 0.57 -7.10 -9.64
C PHE A 175 -0.32 -7.89 -8.68
N MET A 176 -0.13 -9.21 -8.56
CA MET A 176 -0.82 -10.03 -7.55
C MET A 176 -0.57 -9.54 -6.11
N ARG A 177 0.68 -9.16 -5.79
CA ARG A 177 1.01 -8.61 -4.46
C ARG A 177 0.33 -7.26 -4.25
N PHE A 178 0.33 -6.40 -5.27
CA PHE A 178 -0.35 -5.11 -5.23
C PHE A 178 -1.87 -5.28 -4.96
N VAL A 179 -2.55 -6.16 -5.70
CA VAL A 179 -3.97 -6.46 -5.50
C VAL A 179 -4.27 -6.90 -4.07
N ALA A 180 -3.46 -7.83 -3.53
CA ALA A 180 -3.64 -8.34 -2.18
C ALA A 180 -3.45 -7.28 -1.08
N LEU A 181 -2.70 -6.20 -1.36
CA LEU A 181 -2.56 -5.05 -0.46
C LEU A 181 -3.71 -4.07 -0.63
N TYR A 182 -4.08 -3.78 -1.88
CA TYR A 182 -5.16 -2.85 -2.22
C TYR A 182 -6.48 -3.25 -1.54
N GLU A 183 -6.79 -4.54 -1.48
CA GLU A 183 -8.00 -5.06 -0.81
C GLU A 183 -7.99 -4.97 0.72
N LYS A 184 -6.81 -4.88 1.33
CA LYS A 184 -6.64 -4.85 2.80
C LYS A 184 -6.53 -3.44 3.37
N ALA A 185 -6.21 -2.47 2.52
CA ALA A 185 -5.94 -1.09 2.91
C ALA A 185 -7.23 -0.26 2.97
#